data_AF-A0AAD8G2X2-F1
#
_entry.id   AF-A0AAD8G2X2-F1
#
_cell.length_a   1.000
_cell.length_b   1.000
_cell.length_c   1.000
_cell.angle_alpha   90.00
_cell.angle_beta   90.00
_cell.angle_gamma   90.00
#
_symmetry.space_group_name_H-M   'P 1'
#
loop_
_entity.id
_entity.type
_entity.pdbx_description
1 polymer ?
#
loop_
_entity_poly.entity_id
_entity_poly.type
_entity_poly.pdbx_seq_one_letter_code
_entity_poly.pdbx_strand_id
1 'polypeptide(L)'
;VVGIVMVLILIIAIPLLVQSSKTSAHYEMMGTCRMICDPYSTKPSSTAGEVMQDLSAIPPPPPFVQGTSKGEPGRPGKPGPRGPPGEPGPPGPKGPPGEKGDSGKPAVSGTKIAFYVGLKSPHEGYEVLKFDDVVTNLGNQYDPATGKFTCHVSGIYFFTYHVLMRGGDGTSMWADLCKNGQVST
;
A
#
# COMPACT_ATOMS: atom_id res chain seq x y z
N VAL A 1 47.82 23.00 -53.45
CA VAL A 1 46.51 23.71 -53.45
C VAL A 1 45.37 22.74 -53.18
N VAL A 2 45.18 21.69 -53.98
CA VAL A 2 44.09 20.70 -53.80
C VAL A 2 44.04 20.08 -52.40
N GLY A 3 45.18 19.65 -51.85
CA GLY A 3 45.24 19.08 -50.49
C GLY A 3 44.87 20.07 -49.39
N ILE A 4 45.27 21.34 -49.52
CA ILE A 4 44.93 22.40 -48.54
C ILE A 4 43.42 22.69 -48.59
N VAL A 5 42.84 22.74 -49.79
CA VAL A 5 41.40 22.93 -49.98
C VAL A 5 40.60 21.76 -49.41
N MET A 6 41.03 20.52 -49.63
CA MET A 6 40.38 19.33 -49.05
C MET A 6 40.42 19.33 -47.52
N VAL A 7 41.57 19.71 -46.92
CA VAL A 7 41.71 19.80 -45.47
C VAL A 7 40.78 20.89 -44.90
N LEU A 8 40.72 22.08 -45.51
CA LEU A 8 39.81 23.14 -45.07
C LEU A 8 38.33 22.75 -45.19
N ILE A 9 37.95 22.02 -46.24
CA ILE A 9 36.60 21.48 -46.39
C ILE A 9 36.28 20.51 -45.25
N LEU A 10 37.19 19.60 -44.91
CA LEU A 10 36.96 18.64 -43.82
C LEU A 10 36.86 19.32 -42.45
N ILE A 11 37.68 20.33 -42.17
CA ILE A 11 37.66 21.06 -40.90
C ILE A 11 36.34 21.82 -40.70
N ILE A 12 35.69 22.27 -41.78
CA ILE A 12 34.40 22.96 -41.73
C ILE A 12 33.23 21.96 -41.78
N ALA A 13 33.31 20.94 -42.63
CA ALA A 13 32.24 19.98 -42.83
C ALA A 13 32.03 19.07 -41.64
N ILE A 14 33.09 18.61 -40.96
CA ILE A 14 32.96 17.67 -39.83
C ILE A 14 32.22 18.30 -38.64
N PRO A 15 32.55 19.51 -38.15
CA PRO A 15 31.78 20.16 -37.09
C PRO A 15 30.33 20.43 -37.49
N LEU A 16 30.07 20.81 -38.74
CA LEU A 16 28.71 21.04 -39.24
C LEU A 16 27.89 19.74 -39.30
N LEU A 17 28.50 18.64 -39.76
CA LEU A 17 27.88 17.32 -39.76
C LEU A 17 27.63 16.81 -38.33
N VAL A 18 28.58 17.04 -37.41
CA VAL A 18 28.44 16.68 -35.98
C VAL A 18 27.35 17.51 -35.29
N GLN A 19 27.21 18.80 -35.60
CA GLN A 19 26.13 19.64 -35.10
C GLN A 19 24.77 19.21 -35.66
N SER A 20 24.71 18.84 -36.95
CA SER A 20 23.50 18.31 -37.57
C SER A 20 23.08 16.95 -37.00
N SER A 21 24.03 16.17 -36.45
CA SER A 21 23.76 14.89 -35.79
C SER A 21 23.25 15.01 -34.34
N LYS A 22 22.99 16.22 -33.82
CA LYS A 22 22.10 16.39 -32.65
C LYS A 22 20.65 16.13 -33.08
N THR A 23 20.38 14.92 -33.55
CA THR A 23 19.03 14.41 -33.73
C THR A 23 18.40 14.31 -32.35
N SER A 24 17.33 15.09 -32.11
CA SER A 24 16.46 14.94 -30.95
C SER A 24 15.99 13.48 -30.90
N ALA A 25 16.54 12.69 -29.99
CA ALA A 25 16.15 11.30 -29.84
C ALA A 25 14.81 11.28 -29.13
N HIS A 26 13.75 10.91 -29.84
CA HIS A 26 12.43 10.75 -29.24
C HIS A 26 12.29 9.32 -28.72
N TYR A 27 12.00 9.17 -27.44
CA TYR A 27 11.77 7.87 -26.81
C TYR A 27 10.36 7.84 -26.24
N GLU A 28 9.69 6.70 -26.41
CA GLU A 28 8.33 6.48 -25.90
C GLU A 28 8.41 5.52 -24.72
N MET A 29 7.82 5.93 -23.59
CA MET A 29 7.69 5.11 -22.40
C MET A 29 6.23 4.79 -22.16
N MET A 30 5.93 3.50 -22.03
CA MET A 30 4.59 3.01 -21.78
C MET A 30 4.55 2.23 -20.48
N GLY A 31 3.49 2.42 -19.70
CA GLY A 31 3.26 1.64 -18.49
C GLY A 31 1.79 1.34 -18.27
N THR A 32 1.54 0.26 -17.56
CA THR A 32 0.20 -0.15 -17.13
C THR A 32 0.28 -0.60 -15.68
N CYS A 33 -0.64 -0.16 -14.84
CA CYS A 33 -0.71 -0.57 -13.44
C CYS A 33 -2.15 -0.84 -13.02
N ARG A 34 -2.31 -1.84 -12.17
CA ARG A 34 -3.57 -2.16 -11.49
C ARG A 34 -3.42 -1.81 -10.02
N MET A 35 -4.10 -0.74 -9.58
CA MET A 35 -4.02 -0.28 -8.20
C MET A 35 -5.28 -0.61 -7.41
N ILE A 36 -5.10 -1.04 -6.16
CA ILE A 36 -6.18 -1.13 -5.19
C ILE A 36 -6.26 0.23 -4.49
N CYS A 37 -7.42 0.87 -4.52
CA CYS A 37 -7.71 2.01 -3.67
C CYS A 37 -8.64 1.59 -2.53
N ASP A 38 -8.25 1.95 -1.32
CA ASP A 38 -9.11 1.90 -0.14
C ASP A 38 -8.96 3.23 0.62
N PRO A 39 -9.82 4.22 0.35
CA PRO A 39 -9.70 5.56 0.93
C PRO A 39 -9.94 5.60 2.45
N TYR A 40 -10.48 4.52 3.04
CA TYR A 40 -10.75 4.43 4.47
C TYR A 40 -9.73 3.57 5.23
N SER A 41 -8.70 3.06 4.56
CA SER A 41 -7.64 2.29 5.24
C SER A 41 -6.75 3.25 6.04
N THR A 42 -6.90 3.24 7.37
CA THR A 42 -6.09 4.04 8.30
C THR A 42 -4.71 3.44 8.59
N LYS A 43 -4.32 2.35 7.89
CA LYS A 43 -3.00 1.76 8.07
C LYS A 43 -2.03 2.26 7.00
N PRO A 44 -0.91 2.91 7.35
CA PRO A 44 0.20 3.03 6.42
C PRO A 44 0.60 1.62 6.00
N SER A 45 0.77 1.43 4.69
CA SER A 45 1.07 0.13 4.08
C SER A 45 2.42 -0.39 4.57
N SER A 46 2.41 -1.10 5.69
CA SER A 46 3.54 -1.87 6.22
C SER A 46 3.02 -3.09 6.98
N THR A 47 2.32 -3.99 6.31
CA THR A 47 2.11 -5.35 6.81
C THR A 47 3.20 -6.26 6.30
N ALA A 48 4.35 -6.23 6.98
CA ALA A 48 5.33 -7.31 6.99
C ALA A 48 6.06 -7.30 8.34
N GLY A 49 5.58 -8.14 9.26
CA GLY A 49 6.25 -8.44 10.53
C GLY A 49 5.51 -7.90 11.75
N GLU A 50 4.74 -8.77 12.41
CA GLU A 50 4.49 -8.74 13.87
C GLU A 50 3.55 -9.89 14.24
N VAL A 51 4.12 -11.09 14.36
CA VAL A 51 3.56 -12.16 15.20
C VAL A 51 4.72 -12.77 15.97
N MET A 52 5.12 -12.14 17.07
CA MET A 52 5.87 -12.80 18.13
C MET A 52 5.85 -11.91 19.38
N GLN A 53 4.95 -12.20 20.33
CA GLN A 53 5.17 -12.01 21.77
C GLN A 53 3.91 -12.40 22.54
N ASP A 54 3.91 -13.63 23.04
CA ASP A 54 3.16 -13.99 24.25
C ASP A 54 4.04 -14.94 25.06
N LEU A 55 3.74 -15.06 26.35
CA LEU A 55 4.40 -15.80 27.44
C LEU A 55 5.36 -14.98 28.31
N SER A 56 4.83 -14.43 29.41
CA SER A 56 5.10 -14.97 30.77
C SER A 56 4.58 -14.06 31.89
N ALA A 57 3.65 -14.57 32.71
CA ALA A 57 3.41 -14.07 34.07
C ALA A 57 2.65 -15.11 34.92
N ILE A 58 3.31 -15.69 35.93
CA ILE A 58 2.67 -16.39 37.06
C ILE A 58 3.33 -15.87 38.35
N PRO A 59 2.58 -15.39 39.36
CA PRO A 59 3.12 -15.02 40.67
C PRO A 59 2.99 -16.15 41.74
N PRO A 60 3.81 -16.13 42.82
CA PRO A 60 3.95 -17.23 43.79
C PRO A 60 3.05 -17.11 45.04
N PRO A 61 2.90 -18.18 45.87
CA PRO A 61 2.04 -18.18 47.06
C PRO A 61 2.76 -17.81 48.39
N PRO A 62 2.03 -17.36 49.44
CA PRO A 62 2.61 -17.06 50.76
C PRO A 62 2.48 -18.19 51.83
N PRO A 63 3.16 -18.06 53.00
CA PRO A 63 3.57 -19.20 53.84
C PRO A 63 2.94 -19.32 55.26
N PHE A 64 3.07 -20.56 55.79
CA PHE A 64 3.25 -21.09 57.17
C PHE A 64 3.07 -20.21 58.44
N VAL A 65 2.36 -20.74 59.47
CA VAL A 65 2.64 -20.48 60.91
C VAL A 65 2.33 -21.72 61.78
N GLN A 66 3.13 -21.87 62.84
CA GLN A 66 3.42 -23.04 63.67
C GLN A 66 3.11 -22.76 65.16
N GLY A 67 2.48 -23.71 65.87
CA GLY A 67 2.83 -24.14 67.24
C GLY A 67 2.24 -23.49 68.53
N THR A 68 1.71 -24.37 69.40
CA THR A 68 1.65 -24.34 70.90
C THR A 68 0.59 -23.43 71.59
N SER A 69 -0.07 -23.71 72.73
CA SER A 69 -0.02 -24.75 73.79
C SER A 69 -1.28 -24.69 74.72
N LYS A 70 -1.52 -25.79 75.46
CA LYS A 70 -2.35 -25.99 76.68
C LYS A 70 -3.90 -26.08 76.56
N GLY A 71 -4.47 -27.06 77.26
CA GLY A 71 -5.73 -27.74 76.89
C GLY A 71 -6.93 -27.57 77.81
N GLU A 72 -8.08 -28.00 77.29
CA GLU A 72 -9.43 -27.83 77.85
C GLU A 72 -10.35 -29.05 77.50
N PRO A 73 -11.51 -29.20 78.17
CA PRO A 73 -12.26 -30.45 78.41
C PRO A 73 -12.60 -31.33 77.20
N GLY A 74 -12.84 -32.63 77.47
CA GLY A 74 -13.15 -33.64 76.46
C GLY A 74 -14.26 -33.20 75.50
N ARG A 75 -13.91 -33.11 74.21
CA ARG A 75 -14.81 -32.60 73.18
C ARG A 75 -15.98 -33.56 72.94
N PRO A 76 -17.21 -33.06 72.69
CA PRO A 76 -18.32 -33.86 72.20
C PRO A 76 -17.88 -34.75 71.03
N GLY A 77 -18.47 -35.95 70.93
CA GLY A 77 -18.16 -36.91 69.87
C GLY A 77 -18.15 -36.24 68.50
N LYS A 78 -17.15 -36.56 67.68
CA LYS A 78 -16.98 -35.91 66.38
C LYS A 78 -18.27 -36.04 65.58
N PRO A 79 -18.81 -34.95 65.00
CA PRO A 79 -19.87 -35.05 64.02
C PRO A 79 -19.50 -36.10 62.98
N GLY A 80 -20.48 -36.92 62.57
CA GLY A 80 -20.25 -37.94 61.56
C GLY A 80 -19.57 -37.34 60.31
N PRO A 81 -18.81 -38.14 59.55
CA PRO A 81 -18.14 -37.65 58.36
C PRO A 81 -19.18 -36.99 57.44
N ARG A 82 -18.85 -35.79 56.94
CA ARG A 82 -19.66 -35.16 55.90
C ARG A 82 -19.80 -36.15 54.75
N GLY A 83 -21.02 -36.33 54.26
CA GLY A 83 -21.27 -37.17 53.09
C GLY A 83 -20.38 -36.76 51.90
N PRO A 84 -20.10 -37.68 50.97
CA PRO A 84 -19.26 -37.38 49.81
C PRO A 84 -19.81 -36.15 49.07
N PRO A 85 -18.93 -35.31 48.47
CA PRO A 85 -19.37 -34.26 47.56
C PRO A 85 -20.30 -34.85 46.48
N GLY A 86 -21.38 -34.14 46.16
CA GLY A 86 -22.25 -34.54 45.05
C GLY A 86 -21.46 -34.62 43.75
N GLU A 87 -21.91 -35.47 42.82
CA GLU A 87 -21.28 -35.60 41.52
C GLU A 87 -21.27 -34.25 40.77
N PRO A 88 -20.22 -33.95 39.97
CA PRO A 88 -20.20 -32.78 39.12
C PRO A 88 -21.46 -32.73 38.23
N GLY A 89 -22.04 -31.54 38.09
CA GLY A 89 -23.18 -31.35 37.20
C GLY A 89 -22.83 -31.70 35.75
N PRO A 90 -23.82 -32.05 34.91
CA PRO A 90 -23.59 -32.35 33.52
C PRO A 90 -22.99 -31.14 32.78
N PRO A 91 -22.19 -31.36 31.71
CA PRO A 91 -21.70 -30.28 30.86
C PRO A 91 -22.84 -29.38 30.36
N GLY A 92 -22.58 -28.07 30.32
CA GLY A 92 -23.55 -27.10 29.80
C GLY A 92 -23.87 -27.35 28.32
N PRO A 93 -25.02 -26.86 27.82
CA PRO A 93 -25.39 -26.99 26.42
C PRO A 93 -24.37 -26.30 25.51
N LYS A 94 -24.19 -26.83 24.30
CA LYS A 94 -23.37 -26.19 23.26
C LYS A 94 -23.93 -24.79 22.97
N GLY A 95 -23.04 -23.80 22.86
CA GLY A 95 -23.40 -22.44 22.48
C GLY A 95 -24.07 -22.36 21.09
N PRO A 96 -24.85 -21.31 20.82
CA PRO A 96 -25.51 -21.14 19.52
C PRO A 96 -24.47 -21.05 18.39
N PRO A 97 -24.82 -21.48 17.16
CA PRO A 97 -23.99 -21.22 15.98
C PRO A 97 -23.69 -19.73 15.85
N GLY A 98 -22.46 -19.38 15.48
CA GLY A 98 -22.08 -17.99 15.21
C GLY A 98 -22.93 -17.38 14.10
N GLU A 99 -23.15 -16.08 14.17
CA GLU A 99 -23.93 -15.37 13.15
C GLU A 99 -23.31 -15.56 11.76
N LYS A 100 -24.16 -15.80 10.76
CA LYS A 100 -23.74 -15.88 9.38
C LYS A 100 -23.14 -14.53 9.00
N GLY A 101 -21.88 -14.51 8.56
CA GLY A 101 -21.23 -13.29 8.08
C GLY A 101 -22.07 -12.62 6.99
N ASP A 102 -22.11 -11.29 7.01
CA ASP A 102 -22.89 -10.50 6.07
C ASP A 102 -22.55 -10.90 4.64
N SER A 103 -23.58 -11.20 3.86
CA SER A 103 -23.43 -11.39 2.41
C SER A 103 -22.98 -10.07 1.83
N GLY A 104 -21.81 -10.06 1.17
CA GLY A 104 -21.27 -8.85 0.53
C GLY A 104 -22.35 -8.17 -0.30
N LYS A 105 -22.58 -6.87 -0.06
CA LYS A 105 -23.63 -6.11 -0.73
C LYS A 105 -23.50 -6.25 -2.26
N PRO A 106 -24.62 -6.45 -2.99
CA PRO A 106 -24.62 -6.36 -4.44
C PRO A 106 -24.04 -5.00 -4.85
N ALA A 107 -23.20 -4.98 -5.89
CA ALA A 107 -22.65 -3.75 -6.45
C ALA A 107 -23.80 -2.80 -6.84
N VAL A 108 -24.10 -1.85 -5.95
CA VAL A 108 -25.08 -0.77 -6.14
C VAL A 108 -24.73 -0.09 -7.46
N SER A 109 -25.71 0.05 -8.35
CA SER A 109 -25.69 0.79 -9.63
C SER A 109 -24.39 1.59 -9.84
N GLY A 110 -23.42 0.95 -10.50
CA GLY A 110 -22.01 1.26 -10.38
C GLY A 110 -21.66 2.70 -10.73
N THR A 111 -21.07 3.40 -9.76
CA THR A 111 -20.36 4.67 -9.99
C THR A 111 -19.36 4.46 -11.13
N LYS A 112 -19.60 5.12 -12.28
CA LYS A 112 -18.70 5.06 -13.43
C LYS A 112 -17.59 6.08 -13.24
N ILE A 113 -16.34 5.62 -13.18
CA ILE A 113 -15.16 6.46 -13.02
C ILE A 113 -14.17 6.10 -14.13
N ALA A 114 -13.78 7.08 -14.93
CA ALA A 114 -12.79 6.93 -16.00
C ALA A 114 -12.27 8.30 -16.42
N PHE A 115 -10.99 8.39 -16.77
CA PHE A 115 -10.42 9.60 -17.34
C PHE A 115 -9.44 9.28 -18.47
N TYR A 116 -9.30 10.22 -19.39
CA TYR A 116 -8.32 10.20 -20.47
C TYR A 116 -7.84 11.63 -20.67
N VAL A 117 -6.53 11.84 -20.56
CA VAL A 117 -5.90 13.16 -20.49
C VAL A 117 -4.60 13.16 -21.28
N GLY A 118 -4.32 14.28 -21.94
CA GLY A 118 -3.09 14.54 -22.68
C GLY A 118 -2.30 15.70 -22.06
N LEU A 119 -1.11 15.92 -22.60
CA LEU A 119 -0.22 17.00 -22.18
C LEU A 119 -0.08 18.00 -23.34
N LYS A 120 -0.47 19.27 -23.13
CA LYS A 120 -0.36 20.31 -24.18
C LYS A 120 1.05 20.87 -24.31
N SER A 121 1.68 21.10 -23.17
CA SER A 121 2.99 21.76 -23.10
C SER A 121 4.06 20.77 -22.61
N PRO A 122 5.24 20.74 -23.24
CA PRO A 122 6.36 19.94 -22.76
C PRO A 122 6.65 20.24 -21.28
N HIS A 123 6.88 19.19 -20.50
CA HIS A 123 7.19 19.29 -19.09
C HIS A 123 8.64 18.86 -18.86
N GLU A 124 9.38 19.63 -18.05
CA GLU A 124 10.77 19.33 -17.66
C GLU A 124 10.88 19.20 -16.14
N GLY A 125 11.85 18.42 -15.66
CA GLY A 125 12.15 18.24 -14.24
C GLY A 125 11.56 16.97 -13.61
N TYR A 126 11.59 16.92 -12.28
CA TYR A 126 11.25 15.75 -11.46
C TYR A 126 9.89 15.87 -10.75
N GLU A 127 9.05 16.83 -11.16
CA GLU A 127 7.73 17.02 -10.56
C GLU A 127 6.65 16.18 -11.26
N VAL A 128 5.44 16.19 -10.70
CA VAL A 128 4.31 15.45 -11.24
C VAL A 128 3.91 16.03 -12.60
N LEU A 129 3.80 15.17 -13.61
CA LEU A 129 3.26 15.54 -14.92
C LEU A 129 1.79 15.94 -14.82
N LYS A 130 1.51 17.23 -15.04
CA LYS A 130 0.16 17.82 -15.03
C LYS A 130 -0.45 17.73 -16.43
N PHE A 131 -1.16 16.64 -16.71
CA PHE A 131 -1.86 16.44 -17.98
C PHE A 131 -3.10 17.37 -18.04
N ASP A 132 -2.98 18.47 -18.76
CA ASP A 132 -3.93 19.58 -18.81
C ASP A 132 -4.92 19.49 -19.98
N ASP A 133 -4.74 18.53 -20.90
CA ASP A 133 -5.68 18.28 -22.00
C ASP A 133 -6.71 17.23 -21.61
N VAL A 134 -7.78 17.64 -20.95
CA VAL A 134 -8.81 16.71 -20.47
C VAL A 134 -9.77 16.33 -21.59
N VAL A 135 -9.70 15.08 -22.06
CA VAL A 135 -10.62 14.52 -23.06
C VAL A 135 -11.82 13.86 -22.40
N THR A 136 -11.61 13.16 -21.29
CA THR A 136 -12.69 12.52 -20.51
C THR A 136 -12.33 12.56 -19.02
N ASN A 137 -13.31 12.83 -18.16
CA ASN A 137 -13.15 12.81 -16.69
C ASN A 137 -14.48 12.42 -16.01
N LEU A 138 -14.95 11.20 -16.28
CA LEU A 138 -16.15 10.66 -15.63
C LEU A 138 -15.93 10.51 -14.13
N GLY A 139 -16.80 11.11 -13.34
CA GLY A 139 -16.69 11.15 -11.88
C GLY A 139 -15.80 12.28 -11.34
N ASN A 140 -15.16 13.08 -12.20
CA ASN A 140 -14.35 14.26 -11.84
C ASN A 140 -13.29 13.97 -10.75
N GLN A 141 -12.65 12.80 -10.82
CA GLN A 141 -11.63 12.37 -9.85
C GLN A 141 -10.20 12.68 -10.28
N TYR A 142 -10.00 13.03 -11.55
CA TYR A 142 -8.73 13.59 -12.02
C TYR A 142 -8.75 15.12 -11.89
N ASP A 143 -7.69 15.68 -11.31
CA ASP A 143 -7.48 17.12 -11.21
C ASP A 143 -6.30 17.56 -12.11
N PRO A 144 -6.55 18.31 -13.20
CA PRO A 144 -5.52 18.76 -14.12
C PRO A 144 -4.56 19.80 -13.51
N ALA A 145 -4.97 20.51 -12.46
CA ALA A 145 -4.09 21.48 -11.79
C ALA A 145 -2.97 20.79 -11.01
N THR A 146 -3.26 19.60 -10.46
CA THR A 146 -2.30 18.83 -9.64
C THR A 146 -1.69 17.64 -10.38
N GLY A 147 -2.29 17.20 -11.49
CA GLY A 147 -1.87 16.00 -12.24
C GLY A 147 -2.30 14.69 -11.58
N LYS A 148 -3.21 14.73 -10.60
CA LYS A 148 -3.49 13.60 -9.71
C LYS A 148 -4.91 13.06 -9.88
N PHE A 149 -5.02 11.74 -9.78
CA PHE A 149 -6.28 11.04 -9.62
C PHE A 149 -6.53 10.73 -8.14
N THR A 150 -7.68 11.12 -7.61
CA THR A 150 -8.08 10.84 -6.22
C THR A 150 -9.30 9.94 -6.19
N CYS A 151 -9.09 8.68 -5.82
CA CYS A 151 -10.17 7.71 -5.67
C CYS A 151 -11.03 8.00 -4.42
N HIS A 152 -12.35 8.00 -4.61
CA HIS A 152 -13.33 8.14 -3.52
C HIS A 152 -14.11 6.85 -3.25
N VAL A 153 -14.01 5.87 -4.15
CA VAL A 153 -14.70 4.59 -4.05
C VAL A 153 -13.64 3.49 -3.90
N SER A 154 -13.75 2.67 -2.86
CA SER A 154 -12.86 1.52 -2.70
C SER A 154 -13.00 0.58 -3.89
N GLY A 155 -11.89 0.16 -4.48
CA GLY A 155 -11.93 -0.66 -5.68
C GLY A 155 -10.58 -0.87 -6.34
N ILE A 156 -10.62 -1.59 -7.45
CA ILE A 156 -9.47 -1.83 -8.31
C ILE A 156 -9.57 -0.87 -9.50
N TYR A 157 -8.51 -0.11 -9.72
CA TYR A 157 -8.40 0.86 -10.80
C TYR A 157 -7.29 0.43 -11.76
N PHE A 158 -7.52 0.68 -13.05
CA PHE A 158 -6.57 0.40 -14.12
C PHE A 158 -6.07 1.72 -14.68
N PHE A 159 -4.75 1.85 -14.75
CA PHE A 159 -4.07 3.02 -15.30
C PHE A 159 -3.13 2.56 -16.41
N THR A 160 -3.11 3.34 -17.48
CA THR A 160 -2.10 3.21 -18.52
C THR A 160 -1.61 4.61 -18.89
N TYR A 161 -0.33 4.71 -19.21
CA TYR A 161 0.26 5.95 -19.68
C TYR A 161 1.19 5.68 -20.85
N HIS A 162 1.28 6.69 -21.72
CA HIS A 162 2.26 6.80 -22.78
C HIS A 162 2.90 8.18 -22.63
N VAL A 163 4.21 8.21 -22.43
CA VAL A 163 4.96 9.46 -22.35
C VAL A 163 5.98 9.46 -23.47
N LEU A 164 5.79 10.38 -24.42
CA LEU A 164 6.82 10.74 -25.37
C LEU A 164 7.78 11.69 -24.69
N MET A 165 9.06 11.40 -24.82
CA MET A 165 10.06 12.21 -24.20
C MET A 165 11.21 12.56 -25.15
N ARG A 166 11.91 13.65 -24.83
CA ARG A 166 12.87 14.32 -25.71
C ARG A 166 14.28 14.18 -25.16
N GLY A 167 15.04 13.21 -25.68
CA GLY A 167 16.44 12.98 -25.33
C GLY A 167 17.39 13.82 -26.19
N GLY A 168 18.55 14.19 -25.64
CA GLY A 168 19.55 14.94 -26.40
C GLY A 168 20.89 15.20 -25.72
N ASP A 169 21.00 15.00 -24.40
CA ASP A 169 22.21 15.23 -23.61
C ASP A 169 22.89 13.93 -23.14
N GLY A 170 22.35 12.76 -23.52
CA GLY A 170 22.85 11.46 -23.09
C GLY A 170 22.35 11.01 -21.72
N THR A 171 21.42 11.73 -21.11
CA THR A 171 20.77 11.31 -19.86
C THR A 171 19.60 10.37 -20.14
N SER A 172 19.53 9.27 -19.38
CA SER A 172 18.34 8.42 -19.36
C SER A 172 17.25 9.12 -18.55
N MET A 173 16.04 9.07 -19.07
CA MET A 173 14.86 9.67 -18.46
C MET A 173 13.76 8.62 -18.40
N TRP A 174 12.94 8.68 -17.36
CA TRP A 174 11.88 7.72 -17.10
C TRP A 174 10.68 8.43 -16.47
N ALA A 175 9.53 7.78 -16.52
CA ALA A 175 8.28 8.24 -15.93
C ALA A 175 7.72 7.11 -15.09
N ASP A 176 7.39 7.42 -13.85
CA ASP A 176 6.84 6.45 -12.91
C ASP A 176 5.38 6.78 -12.61
N LEU A 177 4.56 5.73 -12.54
CA LEU A 177 3.20 5.85 -12.04
C LEU A 177 3.22 5.61 -10.53
N CYS A 178 2.78 6.60 -9.76
CA CYS A 178 2.92 6.56 -8.30
C CYS A 178 1.56 6.51 -7.60
N LYS A 179 1.49 5.72 -6.52
CA LYS A 179 0.39 5.71 -5.55
C LYS A 179 0.91 6.24 -4.23
N ASN A 180 0.36 7.35 -3.75
CA ASN A 180 0.73 7.95 -2.45
C ASN A 180 2.25 8.13 -2.25
N GLY A 181 2.98 8.48 -3.32
CA GLY A 181 4.43 8.69 -3.30
C GLY A 181 5.27 7.41 -3.50
N GLN A 182 4.64 6.23 -3.60
CA GLN A 182 5.33 4.98 -3.91
C GLN A 182 5.15 4.63 -5.39
N VAL A 183 6.26 4.27 -6.07
CA VAL A 183 6.22 3.75 -7.44
C VAL A 183 5.38 2.48 -7.44
N SER A 184 4.39 2.44 -8.34
CA SER A 184 3.47 1.31 -8.47
C SER A 184 3.96 0.38 -9.58
N THR A 185 4.43 -0.79 -9.18
CA THR A 185 4.87 -1.88 -10.06
C THR A 185 3.74 -2.83 -10.43
#